data_AF-T0TZC2-F1
#
_entry.id   AF-T0TZC2-F1
#
_cell.length_a   1.000
_cell.length_b   1.000
_cell.length_c   1.000
_cell.angle_alpha   90.00
_cell.angle_beta   90.00
_cell.angle_gamma   90.00
#
_symmetry.space_group_name_H-M   'P 1'
#
loop_
_entity.id
_entity.type
_entity.pdbx_description
1 polymer ?
#
loop_
_entity_poly.entity_id
_entity_poly.type
_entity_poly.pdbx_seq_one_letter_code
_entity_poly.pdbx_strand_id
1 'polypeptide(L)'
;MIHRLITTWNKTNLMKRIAIGIVLGVILALIFPKASGIGLLGQFFVGGLRAIAPLLVFALVANALSQHQKGTETNMKKVIVLYLLGTFAAAFVAVLVNYIFPITITLTGKAAEGSSPNGIGEVISNLLLKIVDNPVNALQQANYIGILSWATVFGIAMR
;
A
#
# COMPACT_ATOMS: atom_id res chain seq x y z
N MET A 1 29.00 -17.94 19.43
CA MET A 1 29.04 -17.42 18.05
C MET A 1 27.72 -16.76 17.64
N ILE A 2 26.58 -17.43 17.81
CA ILE A 2 25.22 -16.91 17.47
C ILE A 2 24.89 -15.57 18.18
N HIS A 3 25.29 -15.39 19.44
CA HIS A 3 25.05 -14.15 20.18
C HIS A 3 25.80 -12.92 19.61
N ARG A 4 26.97 -13.12 18.97
CA ARG A 4 27.69 -12.04 18.27
C ARG A 4 27.02 -11.68 16.95
N LEU A 5 26.42 -12.65 16.25
CA LEU A 5 25.66 -12.41 15.02
C LEU A 5 24.38 -11.61 15.30
N ILE A 6 23.63 -11.97 16.34
CA ILE A 6 22.39 -11.27 16.72
C ILE A 6 22.68 -9.82 17.16
N THR A 7 23.73 -9.60 17.95
CA THR A 7 24.11 -8.24 18.39
C THR A 7 24.62 -7.38 17.24
N THR A 8 25.34 -7.95 16.28
CA THR A 8 25.79 -7.23 15.06
C THR A 8 24.61 -6.93 14.13
N TRP A 9 23.67 -7.87 14.00
CA TRP A 9 22.44 -7.68 13.23
C TRP A 9 21.55 -6.57 13.80
N ASN A 10 21.40 -6.51 15.13
CA ASN A 10 20.61 -5.46 15.79
C ASN A 10 21.28 -4.08 15.73
N LYS A 11 22.60 -4.01 15.61
CA LYS A 11 23.34 -2.73 15.42
C LYS A 11 23.32 -2.23 13.97
N THR A 12 22.88 -3.04 13.01
CA THR A 12 22.85 -2.68 11.59
C THR A 12 21.59 -1.88 11.25
N ASN A 13 21.75 -0.86 10.40
CA ASN A 13 20.64 -0.02 9.90
C ASN A 13 19.52 -0.87 9.29
N LEU A 14 18.27 -0.55 9.64
CA LEU A 14 17.07 -1.26 9.17
C LEU A 14 17.00 -1.37 7.64
N MET A 15 17.31 -0.30 6.91
CA MET A 15 17.30 -0.31 5.44
C MET A 15 18.28 -1.34 4.87
N LYS A 16 19.48 -1.44 5.45
CA LYS A 16 20.48 -2.45 5.05
C LYS A 16 19.99 -3.87 5.38
N ARG A 17 19.32 -4.06 6.53
CA ARG A 17 18.75 -5.36 6.91
C ARG A 17 17.65 -5.82 5.95
N ILE A 18 16.78 -4.90 5.51
CA ILE A 18 15.74 -5.19 4.52
C ILE A 18 16.39 -5.56 3.18
N ALA A 19 17.38 -4.78 2.72
CA ALA A 19 18.08 -5.07 1.47
C ALA A 19 18.76 -6.45 1.49
N ILE A 20 19.48 -6.78 2.57
CA ILE A 20 20.10 -8.10 2.76
C ILE A 20 19.02 -9.20 2.78
N GLY A 21 17.91 -8.98 3.49
CA GLY A 21 16.79 -9.92 3.54
C GLY A 21 16.17 -10.20 2.18
N ILE A 22 15.99 -9.17 1.33
CA ILE A 22 15.49 -9.32 -0.04
C ILE A 22 16.46 -10.17 -0.87
N VAL A 23 17.76 -9.84 -0.85
CA VAL A 23 18.77 -10.58 -1.61
C VAL A 23 18.81 -12.05 -1.18
N LEU A 24 18.82 -12.31 0.14
CA LEU A 24 18.76 -13.67 0.67
C LEU A 24 17.46 -14.39 0.28
N GLY A 25 16.33 -13.70 0.31
CA GLY A 25 15.03 -14.26 -0.12
C GLY A 25 15.04 -14.68 -1.59
N VAL A 26 15.62 -13.87 -2.47
CA VAL A 26 15.79 -14.21 -3.90
C VAL A 26 16.70 -15.42 -4.07
N ILE A 27 17.86 -15.45 -3.41
CA ILE A 27 18.79 -16.59 -3.48
C ILE A 27 18.10 -17.87 -2.99
N LEU A 28 17.36 -17.79 -1.88
CA LEU A 28 16.66 -18.93 -1.31
C LEU A 28 15.56 -19.43 -2.23
N ALA A 29 14.80 -18.53 -2.86
CA ALA A 29 13.76 -18.89 -3.83
C ALA A 29 14.32 -19.63 -5.06
N LEU A 30 15.53 -19.27 -5.50
CA LEU A 30 16.20 -19.93 -6.63
C LEU A 30 16.76 -21.31 -6.26
N ILE A 31 17.34 -21.47 -5.06
CA ILE A 31 17.95 -22.73 -4.63
C ILE A 31 16.88 -23.74 -4.16
N PHE A 32 15.85 -23.28 -3.45
CA PHE A 32 14.82 -24.14 -2.85
C PHE A 32 13.40 -23.73 -3.28
N PRO A 33 13.04 -23.87 -4.57
CA PRO A 33 11.76 -23.38 -5.11
C PRO A 33 10.52 -24.10 -4.55
N LYS A 34 10.67 -25.29 -3.96
CA LYS A 34 9.57 -26.09 -3.37
C LYS A 34 9.43 -25.93 -1.85
N ALA A 35 10.22 -25.07 -1.21
CA ALA A 35 10.18 -24.86 0.24
C ALA A 35 8.96 -24.02 0.65
N SER A 36 7.79 -24.66 0.77
CA SER A 36 6.51 -24.01 1.11
C SER A 36 6.47 -23.40 2.52
N GLY A 37 7.24 -23.94 3.47
CA GLY A 37 7.23 -23.49 4.87
C GLY A 37 7.74 -22.06 5.09
N ILE A 38 8.61 -21.55 4.21
CA ILE A 38 9.21 -20.22 4.36
C ILE A 38 8.22 -19.12 3.92
N GLY A 39 7.36 -19.41 2.95
CA GLY A 39 6.31 -18.49 2.50
C GLY A 39 5.31 -18.12 3.59
N LEU A 40 5.07 -19.03 4.54
CA LEU A 40 4.19 -18.80 5.69
C LEU A 40 4.66 -17.61 6.54
N LEU A 41 5.96 -17.46 6.77
CA LEU A 41 6.51 -16.32 7.53
C LEU A 41 6.24 -14.98 6.81
N GLY A 42 6.31 -14.99 5.47
CA GLY A 42 5.96 -13.82 4.66
C GLY A 42 4.47 -13.48 4.74
N GLN A 43 3.59 -14.49 4.73
CA GLN A 43 2.15 -14.30 4.89
C GLN A 43 1.80 -13.75 6.28
N PHE A 44 2.43 -14.26 7.34
CA PHE A 44 2.27 -13.71 8.70
C PHE A 44 2.72 -12.25 8.77
N PHE A 45 3.86 -11.91 8.17
CA PHE A 45 4.37 -10.55 8.15
C PHE A 45 3.42 -9.58 7.42
N VAL A 46 3.01 -9.92 6.20
CA VAL A 46 2.09 -9.08 5.40
C VAL A 46 0.71 -9.02 6.06
N GLY A 47 0.22 -10.13 6.61
CA GLY A 47 -1.04 -10.19 7.36
C GLY A 47 -1.04 -9.27 8.57
N GLY A 48 0.01 -9.30 9.38
CA GLY A 48 0.17 -8.42 10.53
C GLY A 48 0.25 -6.94 10.14
N LEU A 49 1.02 -6.60 9.10
CA LEU A 49 1.09 -5.23 8.59
C LEU A 49 -0.26 -4.73 8.05
N ARG A 50 -0.99 -5.58 7.32
CA ARG A 50 -2.31 -5.24 6.77
C ARG A 50 -3.36 -5.08 7.86
N ALA A 51 -3.30 -5.87 8.93
CA ALA A 51 -4.26 -5.81 10.02
C ALA A 51 -4.22 -4.46 10.76
N ILE A 52 -3.02 -3.90 10.96
CA ILE A 52 -2.86 -2.65 11.70
C ILE A 52 -2.97 -1.39 10.81
N ALA A 53 -2.73 -1.52 9.50
CA ALA A 53 -2.67 -0.39 8.59
C ALA A 53 -3.95 0.48 8.55
N PRO A 54 -5.18 -0.07 8.45
CA PRO A 54 -6.42 0.72 8.48
C PRO A 54 -6.56 1.60 9.73
N LEU A 55 -6.25 1.02 10.90
CA LEU A 55 -6.30 1.71 12.19
C LEU A 55 -5.27 2.83 12.27
N LEU A 56 -4.03 2.57 11.84
CA LEU A 56 -2.98 3.58 11.82
C LEU A 56 -3.32 4.74 10.90
N VAL A 57 -3.79 4.46 9.68
CA VAL A 57 -4.16 5.51 8.73
C VAL A 57 -5.28 6.37 9.30
N PHE A 58 -6.31 5.78 9.89
CA PHE A 58 -7.39 6.53 10.54
C PHE A 58 -6.87 7.45 11.63
N ALA A 59 -6.14 6.89 12.60
CA ALA A 59 -5.64 7.62 13.76
C ALA A 59 -4.64 8.72 13.37
N LEU A 60 -3.70 8.42 12.46
CA LEU A 60 -2.68 9.37 12.03
C LEU A 60 -3.28 10.55 11.28
N VAL A 61 -4.23 10.30 10.37
CA VAL A 61 -4.87 11.37 9.58
C VAL A 61 -5.77 12.22 10.46
N ALA A 62 -6.60 11.61 11.31
CA ALA A 62 -7.45 12.35 12.24
C ALA A 62 -6.61 13.22 13.18
N ASN A 63 -5.52 12.67 13.73
CA ASN A 63 -4.62 13.39 14.63
C ASN A 63 -3.84 14.51 13.92
N ALA A 64 -3.32 14.25 12.71
CA ALA A 64 -2.62 15.28 11.94
C ALA A 64 -3.54 16.47 11.58
N LEU A 65 -4.81 16.19 11.28
CA LEU A 65 -5.80 17.22 10.97
C LEU A 65 -6.29 17.97 12.21
N SER A 66 -6.45 17.31 13.36
CA SER A 66 -6.85 17.97 14.60
C SER A 66 -5.77 18.92 15.13
N GLN A 67 -4.49 18.55 14.95
CA GLN A 67 -3.37 19.41 15.34
C GLN A 67 -3.07 20.53 14.33
N HIS A 68 -3.70 20.55 13.15
CA HIS A 68 -3.38 21.51 12.11
C HIS A 68 -3.88 22.92 12.47
N GLN A 69 -2.98 23.85 12.79
CA GLN A 69 -3.34 25.23 13.15
C GLN A 69 -3.70 26.09 11.93
N LYS A 70 -4.60 27.07 12.12
CA LYS A 70 -4.99 28.01 11.04
C LYS A 70 -3.80 28.91 10.71
N GLY A 71 -3.40 29.00 9.43
CA GLY A 71 -2.28 29.82 8.96
C GLY A 71 -1.00 29.06 8.62
N THR A 72 -0.95 27.74 8.85
CA THR A 72 0.16 26.91 8.39
C THR A 72 0.13 26.78 6.87
N GLU A 73 1.16 27.30 6.20
CA GLU A 73 1.40 27.10 4.77
C GLU A 73 1.43 25.61 4.44
N THR A 74 0.53 25.15 3.57
CA THR A 74 0.56 23.78 3.06
C THR A 74 0.99 23.77 1.59
N ASN A 75 1.98 22.94 1.25
CA ASN A 75 2.42 22.77 -0.13
C ASN A 75 1.52 21.79 -0.93
N MET A 76 0.27 21.56 -0.47
CA MET A 76 -0.60 20.50 -1.01
C MET A 76 -0.88 20.65 -2.51
N LYS A 77 -1.04 21.89 -3.01
CA LYS A 77 -1.22 22.13 -4.45
C LYS A 77 -0.04 21.58 -5.27
N LYS A 78 1.20 21.85 -4.84
CA LYS A 78 2.40 21.34 -5.51
C LYS A 78 2.48 19.82 -5.42
N VAL A 79 2.16 19.24 -4.26
CA VAL A 79 2.16 17.79 -4.05
C VAL A 79 1.17 17.10 -4.99
N ILE A 80 -0.06 17.62 -5.12
CA ILE A 80 -1.07 17.05 -6.02
C ILE A 80 -0.63 17.15 -7.49
N VAL A 81 -0.08 18.29 -7.91
CA VAL A 81 0.43 18.45 -9.28
C VAL A 81 1.58 17.48 -9.57
N LEU A 82 2.53 17.36 -8.65
CA LEU A 82 3.64 16.40 -8.78
C LEU A 82 3.13 14.95 -8.81
N TYR A 83 2.11 14.61 -8.02
CA TYR A 83 1.51 13.28 -8.02
C TYR A 83 0.84 12.94 -9.35
N LEU A 84 0.03 13.85 -9.89
CA LEU A 84 -0.63 13.66 -11.18
C LEU A 84 0.37 13.54 -12.33
N LEU A 85 1.35 14.45 -12.39
CA LEU A 85 2.39 14.42 -13.41
C LEU A 85 3.26 13.16 -13.31
N GLY A 86 3.69 12.79 -12.10
CA GLY A 86 4.50 11.60 -11.88
C GLY A 86 3.77 10.32 -12.25
N THR A 87 2.48 10.20 -11.87
CA THR A 87 1.67 9.02 -12.19
C THR A 87 1.39 8.92 -13.69
N PHE A 88 1.08 10.04 -14.34
CA PHE A 88 0.88 10.09 -15.79
C PHE A 88 2.17 9.74 -16.55
N ALA A 89 3.30 10.32 -16.16
CA ALA A 89 4.60 10.01 -16.76
C ALA A 89 4.98 8.54 -16.58
N ALA A 90 4.77 7.96 -15.39
CA ALA A 90 5.02 6.55 -15.13
C ALA A 90 4.14 5.63 -16.01
N ALA A 91 2.84 5.94 -16.13
CA ALA A 91 1.93 5.19 -16.99
C ALA A 91 2.32 5.29 -18.48
N PHE A 92 2.70 6.48 -18.94
CA PHE A 92 3.18 6.70 -20.31
C PHE A 92 4.44 5.89 -20.60
N VAL A 93 5.44 5.92 -19.71
CA VAL A 93 6.66 5.13 -19.84
C VAL A 93 6.34 3.63 -19.84
N ALA A 94 5.45 3.17 -18.96
CA ALA A 94 5.06 1.75 -18.91
C ALA A 94 4.44 1.27 -20.23
N VAL A 95 3.58 2.09 -20.85
CA VAL A 95 2.98 1.79 -22.15
C VAL A 95 4.04 1.76 -23.26
N LEU A 96 4.96 2.73 -23.30
CA LEU A 96 6.05 2.73 -24.28
C LEU A 96 6.94 1.49 -24.15
N VAL A 97 7.35 1.15 -22.92
CA VAL A 97 8.17 -0.04 -22.67
C VAL A 97 7.44 -1.31 -23.08
N ASN A 98 6.12 -1.40 -22.84
CA ASN A 98 5.32 -2.54 -23.27
C ASN A 98 5.28 -2.69 -24.80
N TYR A 99 5.34 -1.61 -25.57
CA TYR A 99 5.46 -1.69 -27.03
C TYR A 99 6.85 -2.13 -27.50
N ILE A 100 7.92 -1.72 -26.81
CA ILE A 100 9.31 -2.09 -27.16
C ILE A 100 9.61 -3.53 -26.76
N PHE A 101 9.13 -3.96 -25.59
CA PHE A 101 9.33 -5.29 -25.03
C PHE A 101 7.98 -5.88 -24.59
N PRO A 102 7.18 -6.46 -25.51
CA PRO A 102 5.89 -7.02 -25.17
C PRO A 102 6.06 -8.25 -24.26
N ILE A 103 5.54 -8.16 -23.03
CA ILE A 103 5.57 -9.26 -22.07
C ILE A 103 4.22 -9.99 -22.11
N THR A 104 4.20 -11.18 -22.71
CA THR A 104 3.02 -12.05 -22.66
C THR A 104 3.09 -12.98 -21.45
N ILE A 105 2.30 -12.69 -20.41
CA ILE A 105 2.11 -13.62 -19.29
C ILE A 105 1.03 -14.62 -19.67
N THR A 106 1.39 -15.89 -19.87
CA THR A 106 0.41 -16.96 -20.04
C THR A 106 -0.32 -17.17 -18.71
N LEU A 107 -1.58 -16.74 -18.62
CA LEU A 107 -2.42 -16.98 -17.45
C LEU A 107 -2.68 -18.48 -17.31
N THR A 108 -2.03 -19.13 -16.35
CA THR A 108 -2.25 -20.54 -15.99
C THR A 108 -3.35 -20.73 -14.92
N GLY A 109 -4.13 -19.68 -14.63
CA GLY A 109 -5.24 -19.72 -13.67
C GLY A 109 -6.60 -19.54 -14.33
N LYS A 110 -7.68 -19.98 -13.66
CA LYS A 110 -9.06 -19.61 -14.01
C LYS A 110 -9.14 -18.08 -14.13
N ALA A 111 -9.80 -17.59 -15.19
CA ALA A 111 -10.11 -16.16 -15.33
C ALA A 111 -10.70 -15.65 -14.01
N ALA A 112 -10.21 -14.52 -13.52
CA ALA A 112 -10.69 -13.94 -12.28
C ALA A 112 -12.22 -13.80 -12.35
N GLU A 113 -12.94 -14.43 -11.41
CA GLU A 113 -14.41 -14.39 -11.30
C GLU A 113 -14.92 -13.01 -10.82
N GLY A 114 -14.25 -11.93 -11.21
CA GLY A 114 -14.68 -10.56 -11.01
C GLY A 114 -15.05 -9.95 -12.34
N SER A 115 -16.34 -9.62 -12.53
CA SER A 115 -16.76 -8.81 -13.66
C SER A 115 -16.00 -7.49 -13.61
N SER A 116 -15.21 -7.21 -14.66
CA SER A 116 -14.57 -5.91 -14.80
C SER A 116 -15.66 -4.83 -14.85
N PRO A 117 -15.47 -3.67 -14.20
CA PRO A 117 -16.43 -2.57 -14.29
C PRO A 117 -16.72 -2.25 -15.76
N ASN A 118 -17.99 -2.12 -16.13
CA ASN A 118 -18.40 -1.98 -17.53
C ASN A 118 -18.15 -0.55 -18.06
N GLY A 119 -17.92 0.42 -17.16
CA GLY A 119 -17.61 1.79 -17.57
C GLY A 119 -17.12 2.70 -16.46
N ILE A 120 -16.63 3.88 -16.84
CA ILE A 120 -16.08 4.90 -15.94
C ILE A 120 -17.14 5.40 -14.95
N GLY A 121 -18.40 5.53 -15.40
CA GLY A 121 -19.50 5.97 -14.54
C GLY A 121 -19.73 5.03 -13.35
N GLU A 122 -19.61 3.72 -13.56
CA GLU A 122 -19.71 2.71 -12.51
C GLU A 122 -18.55 2.83 -11.52
N VAL A 123 -17.32 3.03 -12.02
CA VAL A 123 -16.14 3.23 -11.17
C VAL A 123 -16.29 4.48 -10.30
N ILE A 124 -16.69 5.61 -10.88
CA ILE A 124 -16.89 6.86 -10.12
C ILE A 124 -18.00 6.67 -9.08
N SER A 125 -19.13 6.07 -9.46
CA SER A 125 -20.23 5.77 -8.55
C SER A 125 -19.75 4.91 -7.37
N ASN A 126 -19.01 3.84 -7.65
CA ASN A 126 -18.45 2.95 -6.63
C ASN A 126 -17.46 3.69 -5.70
N LEU A 127 -16.62 4.59 -6.23
CA LEU A 127 -15.72 5.39 -5.40
C LEU A 127 -16.49 6.34 -4.48
N LEU A 128 -17.53 7.01 -4.99
CA LEU A 128 -18.39 7.90 -4.21
C LEU A 128 -19.15 7.15 -3.11
N LEU A 129 -19.72 5.98 -3.43
CA LEU A 129 -20.40 5.14 -2.45
C LEU A 129 -19.43 4.65 -1.36
N LYS A 130 -18.16 4.39 -1.69
CA LYS A 130 -17.14 4.03 -0.70
C LYS A 130 -16.73 5.16 0.24
N ILE A 131 -16.96 6.43 -0.11
CA ILE A 131 -16.73 7.59 0.77
C ILE A 131 -17.73 7.59 1.93
N VAL A 132 -18.99 7.26 1.64
CA VAL A 132 -20.10 7.29 2.60
C VAL A 132 -20.36 5.96 3.30
N ASP A 133 -19.40 5.03 3.19
CA ASP A 133 -19.45 3.75 3.89
C ASP A 133 -19.46 3.95 5.42
N ASN A 134 -20.04 3.01 6.17
CA ASN A 134 -20.04 3.06 7.63
C ASN A 134 -18.60 3.03 8.17
N PRO A 135 -18.21 3.85 9.16
CA PRO A 135 -16.82 3.95 9.61
C PRO A 135 -16.26 2.64 10.16
N VAL A 136 -17.09 1.86 10.87
CA VAL A 136 -16.71 0.55 11.40
C VAL A 136 -16.53 -0.45 10.26
N ASN A 137 -17.47 -0.45 9.31
CA ASN A 137 -17.40 -1.30 8.13
C ASN A 137 -16.17 -0.97 7.27
N ALA A 138 -15.86 0.32 7.10
CA ALA A 138 -14.71 0.77 6.34
C ALA A 138 -13.38 0.30 6.93
N LEU A 139 -13.25 0.28 8.27
CA LEU A 139 -12.09 -0.26 8.97
C LEU A 139 -12.00 -1.79 8.82
N GLN A 140 -13.13 -2.51 8.97
CA GLN A 140 -13.17 -3.97 8.87
C GLN A 140 -12.83 -4.46 7.45
N GLN A 141 -13.36 -3.80 6.42
CA GLN A 141 -13.13 -4.17 5.01
C GLN A 141 -11.87 -3.53 4.40
N ALA A 142 -11.09 -2.78 5.19
CA ALA A 142 -9.95 -1.99 4.72
C ALA A 142 -10.29 -1.07 3.53
N ASN A 143 -11.48 -0.45 3.57
CA ASN A 143 -11.90 0.57 2.61
C ASN A 143 -11.18 1.90 2.91
N TYR A 144 -9.98 2.07 2.37
CA TYR A 144 -9.14 3.26 2.60
C TYR A 144 -9.82 4.59 2.24
N ILE A 145 -10.74 4.60 1.25
CA ILE A 145 -11.46 5.81 0.86
C ILE A 145 -12.40 6.25 2.00
N GLY A 146 -13.21 5.32 2.51
CA GLY A 146 -14.08 5.55 3.66
C GLY A 146 -13.28 5.92 4.91
N ILE A 147 -12.17 5.21 5.17
CA ILE A 147 -11.28 5.48 6.31
C ILE A 147 -10.74 6.90 6.28
N LEU A 148 -10.21 7.37 5.14
CA LEU A 148 -9.70 8.74 4.99
C LEU A 148 -10.80 9.79 5.14
N SER A 149 -11.99 9.50 4.62
CA SER A 149 -13.14 10.40 4.69
C SER A 149 -13.58 10.60 6.13
N TRP A 150 -13.78 9.52 6.90
CA TRP A 150 -14.11 9.59 8.31
C TRP A 150 -12.98 10.18 9.16
N ALA A 151 -11.73 9.80 8.90
CA ALA A 151 -10.58 10.40 9.60
C ALA A 151 -10.52 11.92 9.41
N THR A 152 -10.90 12.41 8.22
CA THR A 152 -11.00 13.84 7.93
C THR A 152 -12.12 14.51 8.72
N VAL A 153 -13.32 13.91 8.73
CA VAL A 153 -14.47 14.41 9.51
C VAL A 153 -14.14 14.47 11.00
N PHE A 154 -13.62 13.39 11.59
CA PHE A 154 -13.24 13.34 13.00
C PHE A 154 -12.09 14.30 13.31
N GLY A 155 -11.04 14.34 12.47
CA GLY A 155 -9.90 15.23 12.68
C GLY A 155 -10.30 16.70 12.67
N ILE A 156 -11.19 17.11 11.76
CA ILE A 156 -11.71 18.49 11.72
C ILE A 156 -12.66 18.76 12.89
N ALA A 157 -13.52 17.82 13.28
CA ALA A 157 -14.43 17.98 14.41
C ALA A 157 -13.70 18.09 15.77
N MET A 158 -12.51 17.47 15.88
CA MET A 158 -11.66 17.51 17.08
C MET A 158 -10.65 18.66 17.09
N ARG A 159 -10.60 19.47 16.03
CA ARG A 159 -9.74 20.65 15.90
C ARG A 159 -10.33 21.85 16.62
#